data_AF-I7CG61-F1
#
_entry.id   AF-I7CG61-F1
#
_cell.length_a   1.000
_cell.length_b   1.000
_cell.length_c   1.000
_cell.angle_alpha   90.00
_cell.angle_beta   90.00
_cell.angle_gamma   90.00
#
_symmetry.space_group_name_H-M   'P 1'
#
loop_
_entity.id
_entity.type
_entity.pdbx_description
1 polymer ?
#
loop_
_entity_poly.entity_id
_entity_poly.type
_entity_poly.pdbx_seq_one_letter_code
_entity_poly.pdbx_strand_id
1 'polypeptide(L)'
;MFTFAKFVSSALGFLTVGSTGAFVAPVALTDSLYGARHKTKRHLDLDGFKRFEKELKAQLDLLGKKWELALRATKFARDKKFEKIQEIFTQVSESEGQLKKKYEELLEKISKISDLLKQESLESTKKLYVQSASTLLQTYEAHYKTISEHFEKQRKAVLEIVCVIDKTRESAQSQTQAQPSTSEQTCATEDWIKKLEESPQSSSPPSAGGASTSQAQGETASQQALKSLSGVREALYGMSKEVKNYTQKLDESKEEAKRAREFLTQYISFVESLVKLLQDYQSRLKKGIESDTQESSEIVKKINKFNEEIVRTNKDWEELKSQFIVLKAYEGKIVNSLCSLQTIEKPNCITQDAVEVL
;
A
#
# COMPACT_ATOMS: atom_id res chain seq x y z
N MET A 1 2.43 21.53 0.48
CA MET A 1 3.05 22.61 -0.34
C MET A 1 2.39 23.94 -0.01
N PHE A 2 3.17 25.00 0.19
CA PHE A 2 2.77 26.43 0.27
C PHE A 2 2.06 26.99 1.52
N THR A 3 2.55 26.70 2.74
CA THR A 3 2.16 27.49 3.94
C THR A 3 3.29 28.32 4.55
N PHE A 4 4.56 28.00 4.29
CA PHE A 4 5.69 28.72 4.89
C PHE A 4 5.95 30.11 4.26
N ALA A 5 5.79 30.25 2.94
CA ALA A 5 5.98 31.52 2.23
C ALA A 5 4.97 32.62 2.66
N LYS A 6 3.77 32.23 3.12
CA LYS A 6 2.76 33.16 3.63
C LYS A 6 3.08 33.68 5.03
N PHE A 7 3.80 32.92 5.86
CA PHE A 7 4.18 33.34 7.21
C PHE A 7 5.43 34.22 7.22
N VAL A 8 6.36 33.96 6.29
CA VAL A 8 7.55 34.80 6.11
C VAL A 8 7.19 36.16 5.49
N SER A 9 6.19 36.22 4.59
CA SER A 9 5.70 37.49 4.03
C SER A 9 4.92 38.35 5.03
N SER A 10 4.23 37.75 6.00
CA SER A 10 3.51 38.52 7.04
C SER A 10 4.44 39.02 8.17
N ALA A 11 5.52 38.30 8.47
CA ALA A 11 6.51 38.73 9.48
C ALA A 11 7.42 39.87 8.97
N LEU A 12 7.71 39.94 7.68
CA LEU A 12 8.46 41.05 7.06
C LEU A 12 7.60 42.32 6.84
N GLY A 13 6.27 42.19 6.84
CA GLY A 13 5.34 43.32 6.66
C GLY A 13 5.00 44.11 7.92
N PHE A 14 5.45 43.67 9.11
CA PHE A 14 5.12 44.30 10.40
C PHE A 14 6.29 45.04 11.07
N LEU A 15 7.47 45.11 10.44
CA LEU A 15 8.65 45.82 11.00
C LEU A 15 8.86 47.25 10.47
N THR A 16 7.95 47.78 9.64
CA THR A 16 8.09 49.12 9.03
C THR A 16 7.15 50.19 9.57
N VAL A 17 6.37 49.93 10.63
CA VAL A 17 5.50 50.94 11.25
C VAL A 17 5.71 50.97 12.76
N GLY A 18 6.73 51.72 13.21
CA GLY A 18 7.00 51.89 14.63
C GLY A 18 8.20 52.76 15.01
N SER A 19 8.90 53.41 14.07
CA SER A 19 9.96 54.38 14.38
C SER A 19 9.51 55.82 14.14
N THR A 20 8.44 56.24 14.81
CA THR A 20 8.21 57.68 15.05
C THR A 20 9.12 58.11 16.20
N GLY A 21 10.05 59.00 15.87
CA GLY A 21 11.22 59.32 16.66
C GLY A 21 10.96 59.88 18.06
N ALA A 22 11.74 59.38 19.02
CA ALA A 22 12.05 60.14 20.21
C ALA A 22 13.08 61.22 19.81
N PHE A 23 12.60 62.45 19.63
CA PHE A 23 13.43 63.65 19.59
C PHE A 23 14.25 63.71 20.87
N VAL A 24 15.57 63.58 20.74
CA VAL A 24 16.50 63.95 21.82
C VAL A 24 16.50 65.47 21.86
N ALA A 25 15.83 66.04 22.85
CA ALA A 25 15.88 67.48 23.12
C ALA A 25 17.35 67.88 23.31
N PRO A 26 17.86 68.91 22.62
CA PRO A 26 19.10 69.52 23.04
C PRO A 26 18.83 70.17 24.39
N VAL A 27 19.58 69.76 25.41
CA VAL A 27 19.72 70.58 26.61
C VAL A 27 20.37 71.86 26.13
N ALA A 28 19.55 72.90 25.96
CA ALA A 28 20.03 74.25 25.82
C ALA A 28 20.83 74.57 27.07
N LEU A 29 22.16 74.60 26.93
CA LEU A 29 23.01 75.34 27.85
C LEU A 29 22.52 76.79 27.76
N THR A 30 21.75 77.19 28.76
CA THR A 30 21.34 78.56 28.97
C THR A 30 22.57 79.44 29.05
N ASP A 31 22.71 80.34 28.08
CA ASP A 31 23.53 81.53 28.19
C ASP A 31 23.06 82.36 29.40
N SER A 32 23.81 82.28 30.49
CA SER A 32 23.80 83.31 31.53
C SER A 32 25.21 83.51 32.09
N LEU A 33 26.13 83.90 31.22
CA LEU A 33 27.45 84.43 31.61
C LEU A 33 27.66 85.85 31.10
N TYR A 34 26.70 86.74 31.36
CA TYR A 34 26.94 88.18 31.40
C TYR A 34 26.18 88.78 32.57
N GLY A 35 26.89 89.06 33.67
CA GLY A 35 26.24 89.67 34.82
C GLY A 35 27.04 89.80 36.12
N ALA A 36 28.36 90.04 36.09
CA ALA A 36 29.04 90.71 37.21
C ALA A 36 30.42 91.23 36.80
N ARG A 37 30.54 92.55 36.65
CA ARG A 37 31.82 93.27 36.60
C ARG A 37 32.50 93.14 37.97
N HIS A 38 33.23 92.06 38.19
CA HIS A 38 34.33 92.05 39.15
C HIS A 38 35.64 92.04 38.38
N LYS A 39 36.50 93.02 38.66
CA LYS A 39 37.87 93.09 38.16
C LYS A 39 38.61 91.82 38.60
N THR A 40 38.65 90.82 37.73
CA THR A 40 39.46 89.62 37.91
C THR A 40 40.93 90.00 37.72
N LYS A 41 41.74 89.53 38.67
CA LYS A 41 43.19 89.67 38.65
C LYS A 41 43.73 89.10 37.34
N ARG A 42 44.58 89.87 36.66
CA ARG A 42 45.34 89.47 35.47
C ARG A 42 46.31 88.34 35.85
N HIS A 43 45.88 87.11 35.61
CA HIS A 43 46.65 85.99 35.05
C HIS A 43 45.68 84.81 35.03
N LEU A 44 44.96 84.64 33.91
CA LEU A 44 44.33 83.37 33.62
C LEU A 44 45.46 82.35 33.50
N ASP A 45 45.49 81.38 34.41
CA ASP A 45 46.41 80.26 34.36
C ASP A 45 46.00 79.34 33.20
N LEU A 46 46.49 79.68 32.01
CA LEU A 46 46.30 78.91 30.78
C LEU A 46 46.98 77.54 30.87
N ASP A 47 47.96 77.37 31.76
CA ASP A 47 48.66 76.09 31.92
C ASP A 47 47.80 75.08 32.68
N GLY A 48 46.98 75.53 33.63
CA GLY A 48 45.94 74.71 34.26
C GLY A 48 44.92 74.16 33.25
N PHE A 49 44.41 75.02 32.36
CA PHE A 49 43.48 74.60 31.30
C PHE A 49 44.13 73.65 30.29
N LYS A 50 45.38 73.90 29.87
CA LYS A 50 46.13 72.99 28.99
C LYS A 50 46.36 71.62 29.61
N ARG A 51 46.61 71.54 30.93
CA ARG A 51 46.76 70.26 31.64
C ARG A 51 45.44 69.50 31.67
N PHE A 52 44.34 70.18 31.99
CA PHE A 52 43.01 69.57 31.99
C PHE A 52 42.60 69.08 30.61
N GLU A 53 42.88 69.84 29.55
CA GLU A 53 42.61 69.45 28.17
C GLU A 53 43.43 68.23 27.73
N LYS A 54 44.72 68.17 28.12
CA LYS A 54 45.57 66.99 27.90
C LYS A 54 45.05 65.75 28.64
N GLU A 55 44.57 65.91 29.87
CA GLU A 55 43.98 64.82 30.65
C GLU A 55 42.67 64.33 30.02
N LEU A 56 41.79 65.26 29.63
CA LEU A 56 40.54 64.96 28.93
C LEU A 56 40.80 64.22 27.61
N LYS A 57 41.82 64.64 26.85
CA LYS A 57 42.27 63.94 25.64
C LYS A 57 42.70 62.51 25.96
N ALA A 58 43.55 62.32 26.97
CA ALA A 58 44.02 60.98 27.35
C ALA A 58 42.85 60.07 27.74
N GLN A 59 41.86 60.60 28.45
CA GLN A 59 40.62 59.87 28.79
C GLN A 59 39.78 59.55 27.56
N LEU A 60 39.58 60.50 26.63
CA LEU A 60 38.85 60.30 25.38
C LEU A 60 39.56 59.33 24.43
N ASP A 61 40.88 59.38 24.31
CA ASP A 61 41.65 58.43 23.50
C ASP A 61 41.60 57.01 24.12
N LEU A 62 41.63 56.88 25.45
CA LEU A 62 41.42 55.60 26.13
C LEU A 62 40.00 55.07 25.90
N LEU A 63 38.99 55.94 25.99
CA LEU A 63 37.59 55.63 25.74
C LEU A 63 37.39 55.19 24.28
N GLY A 64 38.03 55.89 23.32
CA GLY A 64 38.03 55.55 21.90
C GLY A 64 38.60 54.16 21.64
N LYS A 65 39.74 53.82 22.24
CA LYS A 65 40.34 52.47 22.14
C LYS A 65 39.41 51.38 22.71
N LYS A 66 38.79 51.63 23.86
CA LYS A 66 37.82 50.69 24.47
C LYS A 66 36.60 50.50 23.57
N TRP A 67 36.10 51.57 22.97
CA TRP A 67 34.98 51.53 22.02
C TRP A 67 35.31 50.80 20.73
N GLU A 68 36.50 51.02 20.16
CA GLU A 68 36.95 50.29 18.98
C GLU A 68 37.03 48.78 19.24
N LEU A 69 37.54 48.39 20.42
CA LEU A 69 37.58 46.99 20.83
C LEU A 69 36.17 46.41 20.99
N ALA A 70 35.24 47.15 21.62
CA ALA A 70 33.85 46.75 21.74
C ALA A 70 33.19 46.58 20.37
N LEU A 71 33.39 47.52 19.43
CA LEU A 71 32.89 47.43 18.06
C LEU A 71 33.42 46.21 17.31
N ARG A 72 34.72 45.91 17.42
CA ARG A 72 35.31 44.72 16.81
C ARG A 72 34.73 43.44 17.41
N ALA A 73 34.58 43.39 18.74
CA ALA A 73 33.99 42.24 19.44
C ALA A 73 32.53 42.01 19.06
N THR A 74 31.70 43.06 19.04
CA THR A 74 30.29 42.98 18.63
C THR A 74 30.16 42.57 17.16
N LYS A 75 31.00 43.12 16.27
CA LYS A 75 31.03 42.73 14.86
C LYS A 75 31.37 41.24 14.71
N PHE A 76 32.43 40.78 15.37
CA PHE A 76 32.83 39.37 15.34
C PHE A 76 31.73 38.44 15.89
N ALA A 77 31.12 38.80 17.02
CA ALA A 77 30.01 38.02 17.60
C ALA A 77 28.81 37.95 16.66
N ARG A 78 28.46 39.07 16.01
CA ARG A 78 27.39 39.15 15.00
C ARG A 78 27.70 38.26 13.80
N ASP A 79 28.90 38.37 13.23
CA ASP A 79 29.29 37.62 12.05
C ASP A 79 29.30 36.10 12.36
N LYS A 80 29.81 35.70 13.53
CA LYS A 80 29.76 34.31 14.01
C LYS A 80 28.33 33.78 14.20
N LYS A 81 27.40 34.61 14.69
CA LYS A 81 25.98 34.23 14.82
C LYS A 81 25.34 34.05 13.45
N PHE A 82 25.69 34.88 12.47
CA PHE A 82 25.23 34.74 11.10
C PHE A 82 25.74 33.46 10.44
N GLU A 83 27.04 33.14 10.58
CA GLU A 83 27.61 31.86 10.12
C GLU A 83 26.88 30.66 10.73
N LYS A 84 26.58 30.72 12.03
CA LYS A 84 25.80 29.67 12.70
C LYS A 84 24.39 29.51 12.09
N ILE A 85 23.71 30.60 11.76
CA ILE A 85 22.41 30.54 11.08
C ILE A 85 22.54 29.86 9.71
N GLN A 86 23.57 30.18 8.93
CA GLN A 86 23.84 29.54 7.63
C GLN A 86 24.11 28.03 7.76
N GLU A 87 24.88 27.64 8.78
CA GLU A 87 25.15 26.23 9.09
C GLU A 87 23.84 25.48 9.39
N ILE A 88 22.98 26.04 10.25
CA ILE A 88 21.69 25.40 10.59
C ILE A 88 20.79 25.32 9.34
N PHE A 89 20.75 26.35 8.49
CA PHE A 89 20.00 26.27 7.23
C PHE A 89 20.49 25.15 6.30
N THR A 90 21.79 24.91 6.27
CA THR A 90 22.37 23.80 5.49
C THR A 90 21.91 22.46 6.06
N GLN A 91 21.94 22.30 7.39
CA GLN A 91 21.45 21.09 8.07
C GLN A 91 19.95 20.86 7.86
N VAL A 92 19.14 21.93 7.83
CA VAL A 92 17.71 21.86 7.48
C VAL A 92 17.53 21.38 6.04
N SER A 93 18.26 21.96 5.08
CA SER A 93 18.18 21.55 3.68
C SER A 93 18.56 20.08 3.47
N GLU A 94 19.59 19.61 4.17
CA GLU A 94 19.99 18.19 4.14
C GLU A 94 18.89 17.29 4.73
N SER A 95 18.30 17.68 5.85
CA SER A 95 17.21 16.94 6.51
C SER A 95 15.94 16.91 5.65
N GLU A 96 15.59 18.02 4.99
CA GLU A 96 14.47 18.07 4.03
C GLU A 96 14.73 17.16 2.82
N GLY A 97 15.97 17.12 2.33
CA GLY A 97 16.38 16.20 1.28
C GLY A 97 16.23 14.73 1.69
N GLN A 98 16.60 14.38 2.91
CA GLN A 98 16.39 13.03 3.47
C GLN A 98 14.90 12.70 3.62
N LEU A 99 14.10 13.66 4.12
CA LEU A 99 12.65 13.50 4.26
C LEU A 99 11.97 13.26 2.91
N LYS A 100 12.39 13.99 1.86
CA LYS A 100 11.89 13.80 0.50
C LYS A 100 12.18 12.40 -0.03
N LYS A 101 13.41 11.90 0.13
CA LYS A 101 13.79 10.53 -0.26
C LYS A 101 12.94 9.48 0.45
N LYS A 102 12.75 9.62 1.78
CA LYS A 102 11.89 8.73 2.57
C LYS A 102 10.43 8.75 2.10
N TYR A 103 9.92 9.92 1.73
CA TYR A 103 8.57 10.04 1.18
C TYR A 103 8.41 9.30 -0.16
N GLU A 104 9.40 9.41 -1.05
CA GLU A 104 9.43 8.68 -2.33
C GLU A 104 9.49 7.15 -2.11
N GLU A 105 10.34 6.68 -1.19
CA GLU A 105 10.42 5.26 -0.80
C GLU A 105 9.10 4.74 -0.22
N LEU A 106 8.43 5.53 0.62
CA LEU A 106 7.12 5.21 1.18
C LEU A 106 6.05 5.10 0.09
N LEU A 107 6.03 6.02 -0.87
CA LEU A 107 5.12 5.96 -2.02
C LEU A 107 5.33 4.69 -2.84
N GLU A 108 6.58 4.30 -3.09
CA GLU A 108 6.89 3.06 -3.81
C GLU A 108 6.37 1.83 -3.04
N LYS A 109 6.58 1.76 -1.72
CA LYS A 109 6.07 0.67 -0.88
C LYS A 109 4.54 0.62 -0.87
N ILE A 110 3.87 1.77 -0.81
CA ILE A 110 2.40 1.86 -0.89
C ILE A 110 1.90 1.36 -2.25
N SER A 111 2.57 1.73 -3.35
CA SER A 111 2.24 1.21 -4.69
C SER A 111 2.36 -0.31 -4.75
N LYS A 112 3.45 -0.87 -4.20
CA LYS A 112 3.65 -2.33 -4.12
C LYS A 112 2.53 -3.02 -3.33
N ILE A 113 2.10 -2.44 -2.20
CA ILE A 113 0.95 -2.98 -1.45
C ILE A 113 -0.34 -2.95 -2.29
N SER A 114 -0.58 -1.86 -3.04
CA SER A 114 -1.76 -1.77 -3.91
C SER A 114 -1.76 -2.87 -4.98
N ASP A 115 -0.61 -3.15 -5.58
CA ASP A 115 -0.48 -4.21 -6.59
C ASP A 115 -0.66 -5.62 -5.99
N LEU A 116 -0.12 -5.85 -4.79
CA LEU A 116 -0.34 -7.11 -4.06
C LEU A 116 -1.81 -7.32 -3.70
N LEU A 117 -2.54 -6.26 -3.34
CA LEU A 117 -3.98 -6.34 -3.06
C LEU A 117 -4.78 -6.67 -4.32
N LYS A 118 -4.40 -6.11 -5.48
CA LYS A 118 -5.01 -6.49 -6.77
C LYS A 118 -4.76 -7.96 -7.10
N GLN A 119 -3.52 -8.44 -6.89
CA GLN A 119 -3.18 -9.84 -7.09
C GLN A 119 -3.95 -10.76 -6.15
N GLU A 120 -4.03 -10.43 -4.86
CA GLU A 120 -4.81 -11.18 -3.87
C GLU A 120 -6.30 -11.24 -4.24
N SER A 121 -6.87 -10.13 -4.69
CA SER A 121 -8.26 -10.08 -5.17
C SER A 121 -8.46 -11.00 -6.37
N LEU A 122 -7.57 -10.98 -7.35
CA LEU A 122 -7.65 -11.80 -8.55
C LEU A 122 -7.57 -13.29 -8.24
N GLU A 123 -6.65 -13.67 -7.35
CA GLU A 123 -6.49 -15.06 -6.91
C GLU A 123 -7.66 -15.53 -6.04
N SER A 124 -8.22 -14.64 -5.20
CA SER A 124 -9.45 -14.93 -4.45
C SER A 124 -10.65 -15.15 -5.36
N THR A 125 -10.79 -14.36 -6.44
CA THR A 125 -11.83 -14.56 -7.44
C THR A 125 -11.66 -15.91 -8.16
N LYS A 126 -10.43 -16.27 -8.56
CA LYS A 126 -10.14 -17.60 -9.14
C LYS A 126 -10.52 -18.73 -8.19
N LYS A 127 -10.20 -18.60 -6.89
CA LYS A 127 -10.60 -19.58 -5.87
C LYS A 127 -12.11 -19.78 -5.84
N LEU A 128 -12.89 -18.70 -5.85
CA LEU A 128 -14.35 -18.78 -5.85
C LEU A 128 -14.90 -19.51 -7.08
N TYR A 129 -14.36 -19.22 -8.27
CA TYR A 129 -14.74 -19.92 -9.49
C TYR A 129 -14.44 -21.43 -9.42
N VAL A 130 -13.24 -21.79 -8.95
CA VAL A 130 -12.85 -23.20 -8.81
C VAL A 130 -13.66 -23.91 -7.74
N GLN A 131 -13.97 -23.24 -6.63
CA GLN A 131 -14.82 -23.79 -5.58
C GLN A 131 -16.24 -24.05 -6.10
N SER A 132 -16.80 -23.12 -6.87
CA SER A 132 -18.09 -23.31 -7.54
C SER A 132 -18.08 -24.50 -8.50
N ALA A 133 -17.04 -24.62 -9.34
CA ALA A 133 -16.88 -25.75 -10.26
C ALA A 133 -16.74 -27.09 -9.52
N SER A 134 -15.99 -27.11 -8.40
CA SER A 134 -15.85 -28.30 -7.55
C SER A 134 -17.18 -28.74 -6.94
N THR A 135 -18.00 -27.78 -6.46
CA THR A 135 -19.35 -28.08 -5.97
C THR A 135 -20.26 -28.62 -7.06
N LEU A 136 -20.20 -28.05 -8.27
CA LEU A 136 -20.98 -28.55 -9.40
C LEU A 136 -20.60 -29.99 -9.78
N LEU A 137 -19.30 -30.31 -9.82
CA LEU A 137 -18.82 -31.68 -10.06
C LEU A 137 -19.30 -32.66 -8.98
N GLN A 138 -19.35 -32.22 -7.72
CA GLN A 138 -19.92 -33.03 -6.64
C GLN A 138 -21.41 -33.30 -6.86
N THR A 139 -22.18 -32.33 -7.35
CA THR A 139 -23.59 -32.53 -7.73
C THR A 139 -23.70 -33.52 -8.89
N TYR A 140 -22.88 -33.41 -9.93
CA TYR A 140 -22.87 -34.36 -11.05
C TYR A 140 -22.51 -35.78 -10.61
N GLU A 141 -21.51 -35.95 -9.73
CA GLU A 141 -21.16 -37.26 -9.16
C GLU A 141 -22.37 -37.91 -8.46
N ALA A 142 -23.14 -37.13 -7.69
CA ALA A 142 -24.35 -37.61 -7.03
C ALA A 142 -25.48 -37.96 -8.03
N HIS A 143 -25.62 -37.19 -9.10
CA HIS A 143 -26.57 -37.48 -10.17
C HIS A 143 -26.20 -38.74 -10.94
N TYR A 144 -24.94 -38.91 -11.34
CA TYR A 144 -24.47 -40.12 -12.02
C TYR A 144 -24.70 -41.36 -11.16
N LYS A 145 -24.42 -41.28 -9.85
CA LYS A 145 -24.72 -42.36 -8.91
C LYS A 145 -26.21 -42.73 -8.90
N THR A 146 -27.08 -41.74 -8.73
CA THR A 146 -28.54 -41.96 -8.68
C THR A 146 -29.07 -42.56 -9.99
N ILE A 147 -28.59 -42.07 -11.14
CA ILE A 147 -29.00 -42.55 -12.45
C ILE A 147 -28.49 -43.98 -12.69
N SER A 148 -27.23 -44.26 -12.37
CA SER A 148 -26.62 -45.61 -12.45
C SER A 148 -27.39 -46.62 -11.60
N GLU A 149 -27.74 -46.26 -10.36
CA GLU A 149 -28.59 -47.09 -9.48
C GLU A 149 -29.99 -47.34 -10.05
N HIS A 150 -30.59 -46.34 -10.71
CA HIS A 150 -31.90 -46.49 -11.34
C HIS A 150 -31.84 -47.41 -12.57
N PHE A 151 -30.83 -47.24 -13.43
CA PHE A 151 -30.62 -48.11 -14.59
C PHE A 151 -30.32 -49.56 -14.18
N GLU A 152 -29.53 -49.79 -13.14
CA GLU A 152 -29.32 -51.14 -12.62
C GLU A 152 -30.62 -51.79 -12.10
N LYS A 153 -31.49 -51.01 -11.42
CA LYS A 153 -32.82 -51.51 -11.02
C LYS A 153 -33.69 -51.86 -12.22
N GLN A 154 -33.73 -51.00 -13.24
CA GLN A 154 -34.47 -51.28 -14.47
C GLN A 154 -33.92 -52.51 -15.19
N ARG A 155 -32.60 -52.63 -15.31
CA ARG A 155 -31.92 -53.79 -15.91
C ARG A 155 -32.30 -55.09 -15.21
N LYS A 156 -32.28 -55.10 -13.88
CA LYS A 156 -32.69 -56.26 -13.07
C LYS A 156 -34.15 -56.64 -13.31
N ALA A 157 -35.06 -55.66 -13.35
CA ALA A 157 -36.48 -55.91 -13.64
C ALA A 157 -36.68 -56.49 -15.05
N VAL A 158 -35.98 -55.96 -16.05
CA VAL A 158 -36.02 -56.49 -17.43
C VAL A 158 -35.49 -57.93 -17.49
N LEU A 159 -34.37 -58.22 -16.82
CA LEU A 159 -33.81 -59.57 -16.77
C LEU A 159 -34.72 -60.56 -16.03
N GLU A 160 -35.44 -60.11 -15.02
CA GLU A 160 -36.43 -60.92 -14.32
C GLU A 160 -37.60 -61.29 -15.24
N ILE A 161 -38.09 -60.35 -16.06
CA ILE A 161 -39.10 -60.64 -17.10
C ILE A 161 -38.57 -61.66 -18.11
N VAL A 162 -37.35 -61.46 -18.62
CA VAL A 162 -36.69 -62.41 -19.55
C VAL A 162 -36.61 -63.81 -18.93
N CYS A 163 -36.27 -63.90 -17.65
CA CYS A 163 -36.19 -65.17 -16.95
C CYS A 163 -37.54 -65.87 -16.79
N VAL A 164 -38.61 -65.12 -16.48
CA VAL A 164 -39.97 -65.67 -16.44
C VAL A 164 -40.39 -66.19 -17.81
N ILE A 165 -40.05 -65.48 -18.90
CA ILE A 165 -40.29 -65.94 -20.28
C ILE A 165 -39.56 -67.26 -20.56
N ASP A 166 -38.29 -67.37 -20.17
CA ASP A 166 -37.49 -68.59 -20.37
C ASP A 166 -38.05 -69.78 -19.58
N LYS A 167 -38.40 -69.60 -18.30
CA LYS A 167 -39.06 -70.65 -17.50
C LYS A 167 -40.40 -71.09 -18.10
N THR A 168 -41.18 -70.15 -18.63
CA THR A 168 -42.47 -70.45 -19.27
C THR A 168 -42.28 -71.28 -20.54
N ARG A 169 -41.23 -70.98 -21.31
CA ARG A 169 -40.87 -71.74 -22.52
C ARG A 169 -40.38 -73.15 -22.19
N GLU A 170 -39.51 -73.31 -21.20
CA GLU A 170 -39.02 -74.61 -20.74
C GLU A 170 -40.17 -75.49 -20.21
N SER A 171 -41.12 -74.88 -19.49
CA SER A 171 -42.33 -75.57 -19.00
C SER A 171 -43.27 -75.98 -20.13
N ALA A 172 -43.39 -75.17 -21.19
CA ALA A 172 -44.21 -75.49 -22.38
C ALA A 172 -43.58 -76.60 -23.25
N GLN A 173 -42.25 -76.70 -23.29
CA GLN A 173 -41.55 -77.78 -24.01
C GLN A 173 -41.48 -79.10 -23.22
N SER A 174 -41.60 -79.05 -21.89
CA SER A 174 -41.44 -80.21 -20.99
C SER A 174 -42.76 -80.95 -20.66
N GLN A 175 -43.77 -80.89 -21.53
CA GLN A 175 -45.13 -81.45 -21.33
C GLN A 175 -45.21 -82.99 -21.11
N THR A 176 -44.12 -83.70 -20.78
CA THR A 176 -44.15 -85.15 -20.52
C THR A 176 -43.90 -85.57 -19.07
N GLN A 177 -43.43 -84.72 -18.14
CA GLN A 177 -43.35 -85.13 -16.72
C GLN A 177 -43.71 -83.99 -15.76
N ALA A 178 -44.87 -84.15 -15.13
CA ALA A 178 -45.34 -83.29 -14.06
C ALA A 178 -44.61 -83.59 -12.75
N GLN A 179 -43.87 -82.63 -12.23
CA GLN A 179 -43.66 -82.51 -10.79
C GLN A 179 -43.58 -81.04 -10.38
N PRO A 180 -44.39 -80.58 -9.40
CA PRO A 180 -44.41 -79.20 -8.97
C PRO A 180 -43.30 -78.97 -7.95
N SER A 181 -42.22 -78.30 -8.34
CA SER A 181 -41.29 -77.72 -7.37
C SER A 181 -41.59 -76.24 -7.23
N THR A 182 -42.38 -75.94 -6.20
CA THR A 182 -42.54 -74.62 -5.60
C THR A 182 -41.17 -74.21 -5.07
N SER A 183 -40.45 -73.38 -5.82
CA SER A 183 -39.38 -72.58 -5.26
C SER A 183 -39.59 -71.14 -5.71
N GLU A 184 -39.85 -70.28 -4.73
CA GLU A 184 -39.78 -68.81 -4.83
C GLU A 184 -38.31 -68.39 -5.04
N GLN A 185 -37.66 -68.98 -6.03
CA GLN A 185 -36.27 -68.76 -6.34
C GLN A 185 -36.21 -67.61 -7.34
N THR A 186 -35.67 -66.48 -6.88
CA THR A 186 -35.32 -65.31 -7.69
C THR A 186 -34.71 -65.77 -9.00
N CYS A 187 -35.41 -65.47 -10.09
CA CYS A 187 -35.19 -66.12 -11.38
C CYS A 187 -33.86 -65.67 -12.01
N ALA A 188 -33.52 -64.39 -11.87
CA ALA A 188 -32.32 -63.79 -12.44
C ALA A 188 -31.13 -63.79 -11.46
N THR A 189 -30.58 -64.98 -11.13
CA THR A 189 -29.31 -65.08 -10.40
C THR A 189 -28.11 -64.71 -11.28
N GLU A 190 -27.00 -64.27 -10.69
CA GLU A 190 -25.78 -63.91 -11.44
C GLU A 190 -25.28 -65.05 -12.35
N ASP A 191 -25.41 -66.29 -11.91
CA ASP A 191 -25.05 -67.48 -12.70
C ASP A 191 -25.96 -67.69 -13.91
N TRP A 192 -27.26 -67.35 -13.81
CA TRP A 192 -28.19 -67.41 -14.93
C TRP A 192 -27.89 -66.32 -15.96
N ILE A 193 -27.55 -65.11 -15.50
CA ILE A 193 -27.14 -63.99 -16.36
C ILE A 193 -25.86 -64.35 -17.14
N LYS A 194 -24.86 -64.96 -16.48
CA LYS A 194 -23.65 -65.45 -17.15
C LYS A 194 -23.96 -66.51 -18.22
N LYS A 195 -24.82 -67.49 -17.92
CA LYS A 195 -25.28 -68.48 -18.90
C LYS A 195 -25.97 -67.84 -20.11
N LEU A 196 -26.71 -66.75 -19.91
CA LEU A 196 -27.32 -66.00 -21.01
C LEU A 196 -26.30 -65.25 -21.87
N GLU A 197 -25.25 -64.71 -21.26
CA GLU A 197 -24.16 -64.02 -21.97
C GLU A 197 -23.23 -64.98 -22.71
N GLU A 198 -23.05 -66.21 -22.20
CA GLU A 198 -22.21 -67.26 -22.79
C GLU A 198 -22.93 -68.10 -23.85
N SER A 199 -24.26 -68.12 -23.86
CA SER A 199 -25.03 -68.85 -24.88
C SER A 199 -24.88 -68.14 -26.24
N PRO A 200 -24.15 -68.73 -27.22
CA PRO A 200 -23.92 -68.07 -28.48
C PRO A 200 -25.26 -67.93 -29.19
N GLN A 201 -25.62 -66.69 -29.57
CA GLN A 201 -26.62 -66.45 -30.61
C GLN A 201 -26.08 -66.98 -31.96
N SER A 202 -26.02 -68.30 -32.13
CA SER A 202 -25.82 -68.94 -33.43
C SER A 202 -27.19 -69.25 -34.03
N SER A 203 -27.83 -68.23 -34.58
CA SER A 203 -28.81 -68.46 -35.64
C SER A 203 -28.71 -67.30 -36.64
N SER A 204 -27.69 -67.39 -37.48
CA SER A 204 -27.71 -66.76 -38.79
C SER A 204 -29.01 -67.16 -39.50
N PRO A 205 -29.73 -66.23 -40.16
CA PRO A 205 -30.94 -66.60 -40.89
C PRO A 205 -30.54 -67.58 -42.01
N PRO A 206 -31.25 -68.73 -42.17
CA PRO A 206 -31.03 -69.58 -43.34
C PRO A 206 -31.34 -68.76 -44.59
N SER A 207 -30.34 -68.64 -45.45
CA SER A 207 -30.46 -68.05 -46.79
C SER A 207 -31.56 -68.81 -47.54
N ALA A 208 -32.66 -68.10 -47.81
CA ALA A 208 -33.82 -68.61 -48.50
C ALA A 208 -33.52 -68.77 -49.99
N GLY A 209 -33.44 -70.02 -50.44
CA GLY A 209 -33.48 -70.39 -51.85
C GLY A 209 -34.56 -71.46 -52.07
N GLY A 210 -35.66 -71.07 -52.72
CA GLY A 210 -36.41 -71.95 -53.63
C GLY A 210 -37.47 -72.89 -53.05
N ALA A 211 -38.71 -72.38 -53.05
CA ALA A 211 -39.93 -73.05 -53.50
C ALA A 211 -40.22 -74.50 -53.05
N SER A 212 -41.17 -74.65 -52.12
CA SER A 212 -42.22 -75.67 -52.28
C SER A 212 -43.49 -75.23 -51.57
N THR A 213 -44.51 -74.98 -52.39
CA THR A 213 -45.91 -74.82 -52.02
C THR A 213 -46.45 -76.11 -51.39
N SER A 214 -46.71 -76.09 -50.08
CA SER A 214 -47.59 -77.07 -49.44
C SER A 214 -48.20 -76.52 -48.16
N GLN A 215 -49.52 -76.37 -48.22
CA GLN A 215 -50.51 -76.42 -47.13
C GLN A 215 -50.26 -75.57 -45.87
N ALA A 216 -51.05 -74.49 -45.80
CA ALA A 216 -51.51 -73.88 -44.56
C ALA A 216 -52.22 -74.94 -43.68
N GLN A 217 -51.46 -75.61 -42.84
CA GLN A 217 -51.94 -76.36 -41.69
C GLN A 217 -51.71 -75.45 -40.48
N GLY A 218 -52.80 -74.95 -39.91
CA GLY A 218 -52.80 -73.82 -38.98
C GLY A 218 -51.76 -73.94 -37.87
N GLU A 219 -50.83 -72.98 -37.83
CA GLU A 219 -50.09 -72.68 -36.61
C GLU A 219 -51.14 -72.49 -35.51
N THR A 220 -51.15 -73.39 -34.53
CA THR A 220 -52.01 -73.21 -33.36
C THR A 220 -51.65 -71.88 -32.72
N ALA A 221 -52.63 -71.14 -32.19
CA ALA A 221 -52.40 -69.84 -31.53
C ALA A 221 -51.26 -69.88 -30.48
N SER A 222 -51.02 -71.06 -29.89
CA SER A 222 -49.90 -71.37 -28.99
C SER A 222 -48.51 -71.23 -29.64
N GLN A 223 -48.31 -71.74 -30.87
CA GLN A 223 -47.03 -71.63 -31.58
C GLN A 223 -46.73 -70.20 -32.01
N GLN A 224 -47.75 -69.45 -32.46
CA GLN A 224 -47.61 -68.06 -32.83
C GLN A 224 -47.32 -67.17 -31.61
N ALA A 225 -47.93 -67.48 -30.45
CA ALA A 225 -47.63 -66.81 -29.17
C ALA A 225 -46.19 -67.08 -28.69
N LEU A 226 -45.69 -68.31 -28.82
CA LEU A 226 -44.30 -68.65 -28.48
C LEU A 226 -43.27 -67.92 -29.35
N LYS A 227 -43.56 -67.75 -30.65
CA LYS A 227 -42.70 -66.99 -31.58
C LYS A 227 -42.67 -65.49 -31.26
N SER A 228 -43.82 -64.92 -30.90
CA SER A 228 -43.89 -63.52 -30.41
C SER A 228 -43.14 -63.36 -29.08
N LEU A 229 -43.25 -64.32 -28.16
CA LEU A 229 -42.49 -64.34 -26.90
C LEU A 229 -40.97 -64.38 -27.11
N SER A 230 -40.48 -65.13 -28.11
CA SER A 230 -39.04 -65.10 -28.45
C SER A 230 -38.58 -63.74 -28.97
N GLY A 231 -39.40 -63.06 -29.77
CA GLY A 231 -39.08 -61.70 -30.24
C GLY A 231 -39.03 -60.69 -29.09
N VAL A 232 -39.98 -60.77 -28.15
CA VAL A 232 -40.00 -59.94 -26.93
C VAL A 232 -38.79 -60.24 -26.04
N ARG A 233 -38.42 -61.52 -25.87
CA ARG A 233 -37.24 -61.94 -25.11
C ARG A 233 -35.96 -61.30 -25.67
N GLU A 234 -35.75 -61.40 -26.97
CA GLU A 234 -34.56 -60.83 -27.63
C GLU A 234 -34.53 -59.30 -27.52
N ALA A 235 -35.67 -58.62 -27.70
CA ALA A 235 -35.76 -57.18 -27.54
C ALA A 235 -35.47 -56.73 -26.10
N LEU A 236 -36.04 -57.40 -25.09
CA LEU A 236 -35.79 -57.13 -23.68
C LEU A 236 -34.33 -57.41 -23.28
N TYR A 237 -33.75 -58.48 -23.80
CA TYR A 237 -32.34 -58.79 -23.55
C TYR A 237 -31.40 -57.78 -24.24
N GLY A 238 -31.72 -57.35 -25.46
CA GLY A 238 -31.04 -56.25 -26.15
C GLY A 238 -31.09 -54.96 -25.35
N MET A 239 -32.28 -54.59 -24.85
CA MET A 239 -32.46 -53.44 -23.97
C MET A 239 -31.64 -53.55 -22.68
N SER A 240 -31.58 -54.74 -22.06
CA SER A 240 -30.74 -54.99 -20.87
C SER A 240 -29.24 -54.78 -21.15
N LYS A 241 -28.75 -55.21 -22.31
CA LYS A 241 -27.36 -54.96 -22.74
C LYS A 241 -27.09 -53.47 -22.99
N GLU A 242 -28.03 -52.76 -23.61
CA GLU A 242 -27.92 -51.31 -23.81
C GLU A 242 -27.88 -50.58 -22.47
N VAL A 243 -28.79 -50.92 -21.55
CA VAL A 243 -28.81 -50.36 -20.18
C VAL A 243 -27.49 -50.63 -19.47
N LYS A 244 -26.94 -51.85 -19.53
CA LYS A 244 -25.61 -52.18 -18.97
C LYS A 244 -24.49 -51.28 -19.52
N ASN A 245 -24.49 -51.05 -20.84
CA ASN A 245 -23.51 -50.18 -21.49
C ASN A 245 -23.67 -48.71 -21.07
N TYR A 246 -24.92 -48.23 -20.95
CA TYR A 246 -25.18 -46.88 -20.42
C TYR A 246 -24.75 -46.74 -18.95
N THR A 247 -25.03 -47.72 -18.10
CA THR A 247 -24.56 -47.74 -16.70
C THR A 247 -23.04 -47.66 -16.65
N GLN A 248 -22.32 -48.45 -17.46
CA GLN A 248 -20.86 -48.41 -17.52
C GLN A 248 -20.34 -47.02 -17.92
N LYS A 249 -20.91 -46.39 -18.96
CA LYS A 249 -20.52 -45.04 -19.38
C LYS A 249 -20.78 -43.98 -18.30
N LEU A 250 -21.86 -44.14 -17.52
CA LEU A 250 -22.17 -43.25 -16.40
C LEU A 250 -21.16 -43.41 -15.27
N ASP A 251 -20.74 -44.65 -14.97
CA ASP A 251 -19.72 -44.92 -13.97
C ASP A 251 -18.34 -44.37 -14.40
N GLU A 252 -17.98 -44.49 -15.69
CA GLU A 252 -16.78 -43.86 -16.26
C GLU A 252 -16.83 -42.32 -16.14
N SER A 253 -17.97 -41.71 -16.48
CA SER A 253 -18.20 -40.26 -16.38
C SER A 253 -18.15 -39.78 -14.92
N LYS A 254 -18.65 -40.60 -13.98
CA LYS A 254 -18.58 -40.34 -12.54
C LYS A 254 -17.13 -40.34 -12.04
N GLU A 255 -16.33 -41.32 -12.42
CA GLU A 255 -14.91 -41.36 -12.03
C GLU A 255 -14.10 -40.23 -12.68
N GLU A 256 -14.45 -39.79 -13.88
CA GLU A 256 -13.89 -38.57 -14.48
C GLU A 256 -14.26 -37.31 -13.69
N ALA A 257 -15.54 -37.14 -13.34
CA ALA A 257 -16.01 -36.02 -12.52
C ALA A 257 -15.33 -35.98 -11.14
N LYS A 258 -15.13 -37.15 -10.52
CA LYS A 258 -14.42 -37.31 -9.25
C LYS A 258 -12.96 -36.90 -9.36
N ARG A 259 -12.24 -37.38 -10.38
CA ARG A 259 -10.83 -36.99 -10.65
C ARG A 259 -10.70 -35.49 -10.87
N ALA A 260 -11.59 -34.91 -11.67
CA ALA A 260 -11.63 -33.47 -11.89
C ALA A 260 -11.86 -32.71 -10.58
N ARG A 261 -12.78 -33.17 -9.73
CA ARG A 261 -13.04 -32.55 -8.41
C ARG A 261 -11.81 -32.62 -7.49
N GLU A 262 -11.14 -33.77 -7.43
CA GLU A 262 -9.92 -33.94 -6.63
C GLU A 262 -8.81 -32.98 -7.11
N PHE A 263 -8.63 -32.85 -8.43
CA PHE A 263 -7.72 -31.86 -9.01
C PHE A 263 -8.09 -30.43 -8.62
N LEU A 264 -9.37 -30.03 -8.76
CA LEU A 264 -9.81 -28.68 -8.37
C LEU A 264 -9.62 -28.44 -6.86
N THR A 265 -9.78 -29.46 -6.02
CA THR A 265 -9.55 -29.37 -4.57
C THR A 265 -8.08 -29.11 -4.25
N GLN A 266 -7.16 -29.79 -4.93
CA GLN A 266 -5.72 -29.51 -4.84
C GLN A 266 -5.37 -28.11 -5.38
N TYR A 267 -6.02 -27.67 -6.44
CA TYR A 267 -5.84 -26.32 -6.96
C TYR A 267 -6.33 -25.25 -5.96
N ILE A 268 -7.45 -25.48 -5.27
CA ILE A 268 -7.94 -24.57 -4.21
C ILE A 268 -6.91 -24.44 -3.10
N SER A 269 -6.33 -25.54 -2.61
CA SER A 269 -5.33 -25.49 -1.54
C SER A 269 -4.03 -24.79 -1.98
N PHE A 270 -3.63 -24.96 -3.25
CA PHE A 270 -2.54 -24.19 -3.84
C PHE A 270 -2.82 -22.69 -3.83
N VAL A 271 -4.00 -22.26 -4.31
CA VAL A 271 -4.40 -20.84 -4.32
C VAL A 271 -4.49 -20.27 -2.90
N GLU A 272 -4.97 -21.04 -1.92
CA GLU A 272 -4.98 -20.64 -0.51
C GLU A 272 -3.59 -20.38 0.05
N SER A 273 -2.63 -21.26 -0.26
CA SER A 273 -1.22 -21.07 0.10
C SER A 273 -0.63 -19.83 -0.53
N LEU A 274 -0.97 -19.54 -1.80
CA LEU A 274 -0.51 -18.35 -2.50
C LEU A 274 -1.11 -17.06 -1.90
N VAL A 275 -2.40 -17.06 -1.57
CA VAL A 275 -3.05 -15.94 -0.86
C VAL A 275 -2.38 -15.68 0.50
N LYS A 276 -2.08 -16.73 1.27
CA LYS A 276 -1.35 -16.59 2.55
C LYS A 276 0.04 -15.99 2.36
N LEU A 277 0.78 -16.42 1.33
CA LEU A 277 2.09 -15.86 1.00
C LEU A 277 2.01 -14.36 0.66
N LEU A 278 1.01 -13.97 -0.12
CA LEU A 278 0.75 -12.56 -0.44
C LEU A 278 0.43 -11.75 0.82
N GLN A 279 -0.39 -12.27 1.72
CA GLN A 279 -0.73 -11.63 2.99
C GLN A 279 0.50 -11.47 3.91
N ASP A 280 1.36 -12.49 3.98
CA ASP A 280 2.62 -12.41 4.72
C ASP A 280 3.55 -11.33 4.16
N TYR A 281 3.65 -11.24 2.83
CA TYR A 281 4.46 -10.21 2.17
C TYR A 281 3.88 -8.80 2.39
N GLN A 282 2.56 -8.64 2.32
CA GLN A 282 1.88 -7.38 2.69
C GLN A 282 2.16 -7.00 4.16
N SER A 283 2.12 -7.96 5.09
CA SER A 283 2.40 -7.72 6.51
C SER A 283 3.81 -7.20 6.74
N ARG A 284 4.81 -7.79 6.06
CA ARG A 284 6.20 -7.32 6.10
C ARG A 284 6.34 -5.91 5.53
N LEU A 285 5.68 -5.61 4.41
CA LEU A 285 5.69 -4.26 3.83
C LEU A 285 5.04 -3.23 4.76
N LYS A 286 3.91 -3.57 5.40
CA LYS A 286 3.25 -2.69 6.39
C LYS A 286 4.17 -2.35 7.55
N LYS A 287 4.87 -3.34 8.12
CA LYS A 287 5.87 -3.11 9.16
C LYS A 287 7.02 -2.22 8.68
N GLY A 288 7.48 -2.41 7.43
CA GLY A 288 8.48 -1.55 6.81
C GLY A 288 8.02 -0.10 6.67
N ILE A 289 6.77 0.12 6.23
CA ILE A 289 6.16 1.45 6.13
C ILE A 289 6.05 2.11 7.51
N GLU A 290 5.65 1.35 8.54
CA GLU A 290 5.56 1.87 9.91
C GLU A 290 6.92 2.33 10.43
N SER A 291 7.97 1.53 10.20
CA SER A 291 9.35 1.89 10.54
C SER A 291 9.81 3.17 9.82
N ASP A 292 9.62 3.25 8.50
CA ASP A 292 10.01 4.45 7.72
C ASP A 292 9.20 5.70 8.11
N THR A 293 7.95 5.51 8.52
CA THR A 293 7.09 6.60 9.02
C THR A 293 7.62 7.13 10.35
N GLN A 294 8.08 6.24 11.24
CA GLN A 294 8.73 6.63 12.49
C GLN A 294 10.03 7.40 12.22
N GLU A 295 10.88 6.91 11.32
CA GLU A 295 12.11 7.61 10.91
C GLU A 295 11.81 9.00 10.33
N SER A 296 10.79 9.10 9.46
CA SER A 296 10.35 10.38 8.88
C SER A 296 9.86 11.35 9.96
N SER A 297 9.15 10.86 10.97
CA SER A 297 8.71 11.65 12.13
C SER A 297 9.88 12.19 12.94
N GLU A 298 10.94 11.40 13.11
CA GLU A 298 12.17 11.86 13.77
C GLU A 298 12.90 12.95 12.97
N ILE A 299 12.95 12.83 11.64
CA ILE A 299 13.53 13.87 10.78
C ILE A 299 12.73 15.17 10.91
N VAL A 300 11.39 15.11 10.90
CA VAL A 300 10.54 16.29 11.10
C VAL A 300 10.78 16.92 12.47
N LYS A 301 10.94 16.12 13.54
CA LYS A 301 11.30 16.64 14.86
C LYS A 301 12.66 17.35 14.85
N LYS A 302 13.66 16.83 14.12
CA LYS A 302 14.97 17.49 13.95
C LYS A 302 14.82 18.83 13.21
N ILE A 303 14.08 18.88 12.11
CA ILE A 303 13.82 20.11 11.36
C ILE A 303 13.16 21.17 12.26
N ASN A 304 12.17 20.77 13.06
CA ASN A 304 11.51 21.70 13.99
C ASN A 304 12.49 22.26 15.04
N LYS A 305 13.38 21.42 15.60
CA LYS A 305 14.43 21.88 16.51
C LYS A 305 15.39 22.87 15.86
N PHE A 306 15.81 22.60 14.62
CA PHE A 306 16.67 23.54 13.87
C PHE A 306 15.97 24.87 13.60
N ASN A 307 14.68 24.85 13.27
CA ASN A 307 13.89 26.06 13.09
C ASN A 307 13.80 26.89 14.38
N GLU A 308 13.57 26.25 15.54
CA GLU A 308 13.60 26.92 16.84
C GLU A 308 14.98 27.56 17.12
N GLU A 309 16.06 26.86 16.77
CA GLU A 309 17.42 27.37 16.94
C GLU A 309 17.75 28.54 16.01
N ILE A 310 17.27 28.52 14.77
CA ILE A 310 17.39 29.65 13.82
C ILE A 310 16.68 30.87 14.39
N VAL A 311 15.43 30.73 14.86
CA VAL A 311 14.65 31.84 15.43
C VAL A 311 15.38 32.45 16.62
N ARG A 312 15.90 31.62 17.53
CA ARG A 312 16.66 32.09 18.69
C ARG A 312 17.95 32.80 18.28
N THR A 313 18.72 32.20 17.38
CA THR A 313 20.01 32.77 16.92
C THR A 313 19.81 34.07 16.15
N ASN A 314 18.73 34.17 15.36
CA ASN A 314 18.36 35.40 14.65
C ASN A 314 17.99 36.53 15.62
N LYS A 315 17.29 36.23 16.72
CA LYS A 315 17.00 37.21 17.76
C LYS A 315 18.28 37.75 18.40
N ASP A 316 19.21 36.88 18.77
CA ASP A 316 20.52 37.28 19.30
C ASP A 316 21.30 38.14 18.28
N TRP A 317 21.22 37.80 17.00
CA TRP A 317 21.90 38.52 15.92
C TRP A 317 21.35 39.94 15.73
N GLU A 318 20.01 40.10 15.73
CA GLU A 318 19.38 41.44 15.66
C GLU A 318 19.70 42.28 16.90
N GLU A 319 19.79 41.68 18.10
CA GLU A 319 20.22 42.38 19.30
C GLU A 319 21.66 42.91 19.16
N LEU A 320 22.59 42.08 18.70
CA LEU A 320 23.98 42.48 18.45
C LEU A 320 24.09 43.58 17.38
N LYS A 321 23.24 43.52 16.35
CA LYS A 321 23.18 44.55 15.30
C LYS A 321 22.68 45.88 15.84
N SER A 322 21.64 45.87 16.68
CA SER A 322 21.14 47.06 17.38
C SER A 322 22.22 47.66 18.28
N GLN A 323 22.88 46.83 19.09
CA GLN A 323 24.00 47.27 19.93
C GLN A 323 25.10 47.90 19.09
N PHE A 324 25.53 47.26 18.00
CA PHE A 324 26.56 47.78 17.10
C PHE A 324 26.24 49.19 16.56
N ILE A 325 24.98 49.45 16.18
CA ILE A 325 24.53 50.78 15.73
C ILE A 325 24.72 51.82 16.83
N VAL A 326 24.33 51.48 18.06
CA VAL A 326 24.50 52.36 19.23
C VAL A 326 25.99 52.63 19.47
N LEU A 327 26.84 51.59 19.45
CA LEU A 327 28.29 51.75 19.64
C LEU A 327 28.90 52.66 18.58
N LYS A 328 28.47 52.51 17.31
CA LYS A 328 28.91 53.36 16.19
C LYS A 328 28.49 54.82 16.35
N ALA A 329 27.28 55.07 16.85
CA ALA A 329 26.83 56.43 17.13
C ALA A 329 27.68 57.08 18.23
N TYR A 330 28.05 56.35 19.29
CA TYR A 330 28.93 56.85 20.35
C TYR A 330 30.37 57.05 19.89
N GLU A 331 30.92 56.16 19.06
CA GLU A 331 32.22 56.36 18.42
C GLU A 331 32.25 57.68 17.64
N GLY A 332 31.22 57.96 16.84
CA GLY A 332 31.08 59.24 16.12
C GLY A 332 31.06 60.45 17.07
N LYS A 333 30.34 60.36 18.20
CA LYS A 333 30.36 61.41 19.23
C LYS A 333 31.75 61.62 19.84
N ILE A 334 32.47 60.55 20.15
CA ILE A 334 33.83 60.63 20.73
C ILE A 334 34.81 61.25 19.75
N VAL A 335 34.75 60.84 18.48
CA VAL A 335 35.57 61.41 17.40
C VAL A 335 35.26 62.90 17.25
N ASN A 336 33.98 63.29 17.20
CA ASN A 336 33.59 64.69 17.10
C ASN A 336 34.06 65.52 18.31
N SER A 337 33.90 65.01 19.54
CA SER A 337 34.37 65.69 20.76
C SER A 337 35.89 65.81 20.81
N LEU A 338 36.62 64.83 20.28
CA LEU A 338 38.08 64.91 20.14
C LEU A 338 38.50 65.96 19.10
N CYS A 339 37.70 66.17 18.07
CA CYS A 339 37.93 67.18 17.02
C CYS A 339 37.55 68.60 17.43
N SER A 340 36.70 68.77 18.46
CA SER A 340 36.34 70.10 18.99
C SER A 340 37.38 70.69 19.96
N LEU A 341 38.45 69.96 20.30
CA LEU A 341 39.51 70.43 21.20
C LEU A 341 40.44 71.39 20.46
N GLN A 342 40.40 72.68 20.81
CA GLN A 342 41.06 73.77 20.06
C GLN A 342 42.59 73.75 20.09
N THR A 343 43.23 73.10 21.06
CA THR A 343 44.69 73.15 21.19
C THR A 343 45.43 72.07 20.41
N ILE A 344 44.74 71.27 19.59
CA ILE A 344 45.31 70.05 19.00
C ILE A 344 44.87 69.90 17.54
N GLU A 345 45.84 69.96 16.62
CA GLU A 345 45.64 69.54 15.23
C GLU A 345 45.56 68.00 15.18
N LYS A 346 44.39 67.44 14.84
CA LYS A 346 44.25 66.02 14.46
C LYS A 346 44.06 65.94 12.93
N PRO A 347 44.81 65.07 12.22
CA PRO A 347 44.75 64.96 10.76
C PRO A 347 43.44 64.37 10.20
N ASN A 348 42.59 63.78 11.06
CA ASN A 348 41.35 63.10 10.66
C ASN A 348 40.08 63.85 11.06
N CYS A 349 40.20 65.11 11.46
CA CYS A 349 39.04 65.94 11.77
C CYS A 349 38.58 66.65 10.50
N ILE A 350 37.37 66.34 10.03
CA ILE A 350 36.75 67.07 8.94
C ILE A 350 36.42 68.46 9.50
N THR A 351 37.20 69.47 9.13
CA THR A 351 36.90 70.87 9.43
C THR A 351 35.62 71.26 8.70
N GLN A 352 34.66 71.87 9.40
CA GLN A 352 33.37 72.28 8.83
C GLN A 352 33.52 73.22 7.61
N ASP A 353 34.67 73.89 7.46
CA ASP A 353 35.02 74.71 6.29
C ASP A 353 35.13 73.91 4.97
N ALA A 354 35.19 72.57 5.03
CA ALA A 354 35.21 71.71 3.84
C ALA A 354 33.82 71.22 3.38
N VAL A 355 32.74 71.53 4.11
CA VAL A 355 31.37 71.08 3.78
C VAL A 355 30.56 72.15 3.03
N GLU A 356 31.03 73.40 2.97
CA GLU A 356 30.42 74.47 2.16
C GLU A 356 30.82 74.46 0.68
N VAL A 357 31.64 73.50 0.24
CA VAL A 357 31.99 73.31 -1.17
C VAL A 357 31.77 71.85 -1.56
N LEU A 358 30.52 71.39 -1.56
CA LEU A 358 30.05 70.24 -2.33
C LEU A 358 28.55 70.31 -2.59
#